data_AF-A0AAD7ZFA8-F1
#
_entry.id   AF-A0AAD7ZFA8-F1
#
_cell.length_a   1.000
_cell.length_b   1.000
_cell.length_c   1.000
_cell.angle_alpha   90.00
_cell.angle_beta   90.00
_cell.angle_gamma   90.00
#
_symmetry.space_group_name_H-M   'P 1'
#
loop_
_entity.id
_entity.type
_entity.pdbx_description
1 polymer ?
#
loop_
_entity_poly.entity_id
_entity_poly.type
_entity_poly.pdbx_seq_one_letter_code
_entity_poly.pdbx_strand_id
1 'polypeptide(L)' 'VQPFFEANEDRIFGDAYDCVYFFTVPIWSGLFVCIIFSLIMIFGLCMIMDIKTMDRFDDPKGKTITINVAE' A
#
# COMPACT_ATOMS: atom_id res chain seq x y z
N VAL A 1 3.34 20.67 -33.73
CA VAL A 1 3.20 21.57 -34.90
C VAL A 1 2.14 22.60 -34.56
N GLN A 2 2.45 23.90 -34.69
CA GLN A 2 1.50 24.96 -34.40
C GLN A 2 0.86 25.44 -35.71
N PRO A 3 -0.43 25.13 -35.96
CA PRO A 3 -1.07 25.45 -37.23
C PRO A 3 -1.45 26.93 -37.37
N PHE A 4 -1.62 27.65 -36.24
CA PHE A 4 -2.01 29.06 -36.22
C PHE A 4 -1.10 29.85 -35.28
N PHE A 5 -0.55 30.94 -35.79
CA PHE A 5 0.21 31.91 -34.99
C PHE A 5 -0.76 32.98 -34.48
N GLU A 6 -0.62 33.34 -33.21
CA GLU A 6 -1.35 34.46 -32.61
C GLU A 6 -0.88 35.77 -33.26
N ALA A 7 -1.72 36.82 -33.23
CA ALA A 7 -1.51 38.06 -33.97
C ALA A 7 -0.38 38.97 -33.42
N ASN A 8 0.68 38.39 -32.86
CA ASN A 8 1.90 39.10 -32.51
C ASN A 8 2.89 39.09 -33.69
N GLU A 9 3.62 40.19 -33.83
CA GLU A 9 4.46 40.50 -35.01
C GLU A 9 5.58 39.46 -35.24
N ASP A 10 6.00 38.76 -34.19
CA ASP A 10 6.99 37.69 -34.25
C ASP A 10 6.32 36.31 -34.37
N ARG A 11 6.51 35.65 -35.52
CA ARG A 11 6.02 34.28 -35.81
C ARG A 11 6.84 33.21 -35.09
N ILE A 12 6.90 33.29 -33.77
CA ILE A 12 7.56 32.30 -32.91
C ILE A 12 6.59 31.19 -32.49
N PHE A 13 7.12 29.99 -32.29
CA PHE A 13 6.35 28.90 -31.69
C PHE A 13 6.05 29.26 -30.23
N GLY A 14 4.80 29.05 -29.81
CA GLY A 14 4.40 29.14 -28.40
C GLY A 14 4.89 27.94 -27.60
N ASP A 15 4.51 27.91 -26.32
CA ASP A 15 4.85 26.79 -25.44
C ASP A 15 4.38 25.46 -26.02
N ALA A 16 5.27 24.46 -25.93
CA ALA A 16 5.00 23.12 -26.42
C ALA A 16 4.01 22.41 -25.48
N TYR A 17 2.90 21.92 -26.04
CA TYR A 17 2.04 20.96 -25.36
C TYR A 17 2.52 19.55 -25.66
N ASP A 18 3.32 19.00 -24.75
CA ASP A 18 3.80 17.63 -24.86
C ASP A 18 2.70 16.64 -24.45
N CYS A 19 2.29 15.78 -25.39
CA CYS A 19 1.35 14.68 -25.16
C CYS A 19 1.99 13.49 -24.43
N VAL A 20 2.99 13.73 -23.58
CA VAL A 20 3.69 12.71 -22.79
C VAL A 20 3.14 12.75 -21.37
N TYR A 21 2.24 11.83 -21.07
CA TYR A 21 1.69 11.70 -19.73
C TYR A 21 2.60 10.81 -18.88
N PHE A 22 3.04 11.31 -17.72
CA PHE A 22 3.74 10.49 -16.72
C PHE A 22 2.89 9.29 -16.26
N PHE A 23 1.57 9.49 -16.18
CA PHE A 23 0.62 8.45 -15.80
C PHE A 23 -0.37 8.21 -16.95
N THR A 24 -0.08 7.20 -17.76
CA THR A 24 -0.99 6.74 -18.81
C THR A 24 -2.10 5.87 -18.22
N VAL A 25 -3.18 5.67 -18.97
CA VAL A 25 -4.31 4.79 -18.59
C VAL A 25 -3.84 3.42 -18.03
N PRO A 26 -2.91 2.68 -18.67
CA PRO A 26 -2.45 1.40 -18.12
C PRO A 26 -1.69 1.54 -16.79
N ILE A 27 -0.93 2.62 -16.60
CA ILE A 27 -0.19 2.87 -15.35
C ILE A 27 -1.16 3.11 -14.20
N TRP A 28 -2.22 3.91 -14.41
CA TRP A 28 -3.27 4.13 -13.43
C TRP A 28 -4.02 2.86 -13.05
N SER A 29 -4.41 2.06 -14.05
CA SER A 29 -5.09 0.78 -13.78
C SER A 29 -4.19 -0.20 -13.03
N GLY A 30 -2.89 -0.23 -13.35
CA GLY A 30 -1.92 -1.09 -12.66
C GLY A 30 -1.71 -0.65 -11.21
N LEU A 31 -1.51 0.64 -10.97
CA LEU A 31 -1.35 1.19 -9.63
C LEU A 31 -2.58 0.91 -8.75
N PHE A 32 -3.78 1.03 -9.31
CA PHE A 32 -5.03 0.76 -8.60
C PHE A 32 -5.11 -0.69 -8.09
N VAL A 33 -4.81 -1.67 -8.95
CA VAL A 33 -4.80 -3.09 -8.55
C VAL A 33 -3.71 -3.39 -7.53
N CYS A 34 -2.51 -2.83 -7.72
CA CYS A 34 -1.41 -3.01 -6.78
C CYS A 34 -1.76 -2.47 -5.38
N ILE A 35 -2.39 -1.29 -5.29
CA ILE A 35 -2.84 -0.73 -4.01
C ILE A 35 -3.82 -1.67 -3.31
N ILE A 36 -4.80 -2.22 -4.03
CA ILE A 36 -5.76 -3.16 -3.46
C ILE A 36 -5.04 -4.39 -2.89
N PHE A 37 -4.10 -4.97 -3.63
CA PHE A 37 -3.33 -6.12 -3.16
C PHE A 37 -2.46 -5.78 -1.95
N SER A 38 -1.82 -4.60 -1.94
CA SER A 38 -1.06 -4.12 -0.78
C SER A 38 -1.93 -3.96 0.47
N LEU A 39 -3.15 -3.44 0.34
CA LEU A 39 -4.08 -3.30 1.48
C LEU A 39 -4.46 -4.67 2.08
N ILE A 40 -4.77 -5.66 1.22
CA ILE A 40 -5.09 -7.01 1.67
C ILE A 40 -3.89 -7.65 2.38
N MET A 41 -2.68 -7.46 1.84
CA MET A 41 -1.44 -7.98 2.43
C MET A 41 -1.14 -7.35 3.79
N ILE A 42 -1.26 -6.03 3.92
CA ILE A 42 -1.07 -5.32 5.20
C ILE A 42 -2.10 -5.78 6.21
N PHE A 43 -3.37 -5.92 5.83
CA PHE A 43 -4.42 -6.42 6.71
C PHE A 43 -4.08 -7.83 7.25
N GLY A 44 -3.64 -8.74 6.38
CA GLY A 44 -3.18 -10.06 6.79
C GLY A 44 -1.98 -10.02 7.75
N LEU A 45 -0.99 -9.16 7.47
CA LEU A 45 0.16 -8.99 8.35
C LEU A 45 -0.21 -8.43 9.72
N CYS A 46 -1.11 -7.45 9.78
CA CYS A 46 -1.60 -6.90 11.05
C CYS A 46 -2.23 -7.98 11.93
N MET A 47 -3.03 -8.87 11.34
CA MET A 47 -3.62 -10.00 12.06
C MET A 47 -2.58 -10.98 12.60
N ILE A 48 -1.50 -11.23 11.85
CA ILE A 48 -0.39 -12.10 12.30
C ILE A 48 0.40 -11.43 13.43
N MET A 49 0.64 -10.12 13.35
CA MET A 49 1.37 -9.38 14.38
C MET A 49 0.61 -9.31 15.72
N ASP A 50 -0.72 -9.40 15.72
CA ASP A 50 -1.55 -9.37 16.93
C ASP A 50 -1.74 -10.77 17.57
N ILE A 51 -1.01 -11.78 17.10
CA ILE A 51 -1.01 -13.10 17.74
C ILE A 51 -0.26 -13.03 19.06
N LYS A 52 -0.99 -12.81 20.14
CA LYS A 52 -0.49 -12.95 21.52
C LYS A 52 -0.51 -14.41 21.97
N THR A 53 0.65 -14.93 22.35
CA THR A 53 0.76 -16.21 23.05
C THR A 53 0.25 -16.07 24.48
N MET A 54 -0.57 -17.02 24.94
CA MET A 54 -1.17 -16.97 26.28
C MET A 54 -0.12 -17.18 27.39
N ASP A 55 -0.11 -16.27 28.36
CA ASP A 55 0.84 -16.24 29.48
C ASP A 55 0.43 -17.13 30.68
N ARG A 56 -0.40 -18.15 30.43
CA ARG A 56 -1.04 -18.93 31.50
C ARG A 56 -0.05 -19.70 32.38
N PHE A 57 1.16 -19.94 31.88
CA PHE A 57 2.17 -20.73 32.55
C PHE A 57 3.29 -19.90 33.18
N ASP A 58 3.30 -18.59 32.96
CA ASP A 58 4.33 -17.66 33.46
C ASP A 58 3.78 -16.74 34.56
N ASP A 59 2.48 -16.84 34.88
CA ASP A 59 1.85 -16.15 36.01
C ASP A 59 2.21 -16.80 37.37
N PRO A 60 3.12 -16.23 38.20
CA PRO A 60 3.51 -16.80 39.50
C PRO A 60 2.40 -16.74 40.57
N LYS A 61 1.26 -16.12 40.22
CA LYS A 61 0.03 -16.04 41.03
C LYS A 61 -1.10 -16.95 40.52
N GLY A 62 -0.90 -17.67 39.42
CA GLY A 62 -1.85 -18.65 38.89
C GLY A 62 -1.91 -19.90 39.78
N LYS A 63 -3.07 -20.57 39.84
CA LYS A 63 -3.22 -21.83 40.60
C LYS A 63 -2.14 -22.83 40.16
N THR A 64 -1.36 -23.33 41.13
CA THR A 64 -0.33 -24.34 40.89
C THR A 64 -0.97 -25.57 40.25
N ILE A 65 -0.44 -26.00 39.11
CA ILE A 65 -0.86 -27.24 38.46
C ILE A 65 -0.34 -28.39 39.31
N THR A 66 -1.20 -28.94 40.16
CA THR A 66 -0.90 -30.14 40.93
C THR A 66 -0.97 -31.35 40.02
N ILE A 67 0.18 -31.85 39.59
CA ILE A 67 0.30 -33.12 38.86
C ILE A 67 0.24 -34.22 39.92
N ASN A 68 -0.91 -34.87 40.07
CA ASN A 68 -0.97 -36.09 40.85
C ASN A 68 -0.30 -37.19 40.02
N VAL A 69 0.94 -37.51 40.33
CA VAL A 69 1.57 -38.75 39.86
C VAL A 69 0.90 -39.87 40.65
N ALA A 70 0.04 -40.64 39.99
CA ALA A 70 -0.41 -41.92 40.52
C ALA A 70 0.76 -42.90 40.37
N GLU A 71 1.27 -43.36 41.51
CA GLU A 71 2.14 -44.54 41.58
C GLU A 71 1.36 -45.81 41.23
#